data_AF-A0A1H4AIQ0-F1
#
_entry.id   AF-A0A1H4AIQ0-F1
#
_cell.length_a   1.000
_cell.length_b   1.000
_cell.length_c   1.000
_cell.angle_alpha   90.00
_cell.angle_beta   90.00
_cell.angle_gamma   90.00
#
_symmetry.space_group_name_H-M   'P 1'
#
loop_
_entity.id
_entity.type
_entity.pdbx_description
1 polymer ?
#
loop_
_entity_poly.entity_id
_entity_poly.type
_entity_poly.pdbx_seq_one_letter_code
_entity_poly.pdbx_strand_id
1 'polypeptide(L)'
;MAFELIVGPLSQIVSLENAGRTFVVLTIASLTLGPAILGRVLWGRYTLWSFLPFLFVYNRLFFWGFLGYLFSLGMGFVLSSFWLKKVDQGQRISWYAMACALATLMLGLHLYAFAVFCIVITVLTFRTVDSLLLLSKQWILECAYRLSPVLVALGVFALGAPVFESNHSVAWGPWMSKVSAVVGLLVGPNVRTDLLLAVVTVLMLVGAFWLRLCRLSGDRYLLLGLAILLLLHLVMPTQLFSSYGADQRLPIAIALFVSVLVLPGERGAGRWQPWGLVGLLLLVAVRVLLVRQDWLGYEPIHKELMRSYQELPRQSSVVAVVGTSSPLGLPRIPLTEHAGYAVISRGVFWPGLFAYPIHGAQTIAFQDRSLVSPSIAQLQKIPLADLDDVVAGRRDYPDFDLRHISPCYRFIVVMREDGRAGNLPTHSVLGDLRFRGVYSAIYERSTHEPCD
;
A
#
# COMPACT_ATOMS: atom_id res chain seq x y z
N MET A 1 -0.81 10.21 -5.55
CA MET A 1 -1.66 10.82 -6.60
C MET A 1 -3.10 10.31 -6.61
N ALA A 2 -3.39 9.01 -6.59
CA ALA A 2 -4.79 8.53 -6.56
C ALA A 2 -5.61 9.08 -5.38
N PHE A 3 -4.99 9.21 -4.20
CA PHE A 3 -5.65 9.76 -3.02
C PHE A 3 -6.01 11.24 -3.26
N GLU A 4 -5.09 12.02 -3.78
CA GLU A 4 -5.21 13.46 -4.04
C GLU A 4 -6.24 13.74 -5.14
N LEU A 5 -6.25 12.94 -6.21
CA LEU A 5 -7.22 13.05 -7.31
C LEU A 5 -8.66 12.76 -6.89
N ILE A 6 -8.87 11.96 -5.83
CA ILE A 6 -10.20 11.53 -5.40
C ILE A 6 -10.63 12.25 -4.11
N VAL A 7 -9.80 12.18 -3.07
CA VAL A 7 -10.07 12.78 -1.76
C VAL A 7 -10.06 14.30 -1.85
N GLY A 8 -9.18 14.90 -2.66
CA GLY A 8 -9.12 16.35 -2.84
C GLY A 8 -10.48 16.94 -3.26
N PRO A 9 -11.02 16.56 -4.44
CA PRO A 9 -12.36 16.99 -4.86
C PRO A 9 -13.47 16.57 -3.89
N LEU A 10 -13.42 15.36 -3.35
CA LEU A 10 -14.44 14.87 -2.41
C LEU A 10 -14.48 15.69 -1.11
N SER A 11 -13.33 16.19 -0.64
CA SER A 11 -13.23 17.01 0.57
C SER A 11 -13.83 18.42 0.41
N GLN A 12 -14.18 18.82 -0.81
CA GLN A 12 -14.96 20.05 -1.05
C GLN A 12 -16.45 19.85 -0.74
N ILE A 13 -16.93 18.60 -0.68
CA ILE A 13 -18.35 18.25 -0.51
C ILE A 13 -18.61 17.68 0.88
N VAL A 14 -17.68 16.88 1.42
CA VAL A 14 -17.76 16.26 2.74
C VAL A 14 -16.52 16.60 3.57
N SER A 15 -16.57 16.39 4.89
CA SER A 15 -15.39 16.57 5.74
C SER A 15 -14.21 15.71 5.25
N LEU A 16 -12.99 16.19 5.41
CA LEU A 16 -11.77 15.48 4.96
C LEU A 16 -11.68 14.06 5.53
N GLU A 17 -12.09 13.87 6.79
CA GLU A 17 -12.17 12.56 7.43
C GLU A 17 -13.15 11.62 6.70
N ASN A 18 -14.36 12.11 6.38
CA ASN A 18 -15.35 11.32 5.64
C ASN A 18 -14.92 11.06 4.20
N ALA A 19 -14.19 11.98 3.57
CA ALA A 19 -13.60 11.78 2.26
C ALA A 19 -12.56 10.65 2.30
N GLY A 20 -11.69 10.64 3.31
CA GLY A 20 -10.72 9.56 3.56
C GLY A 20 -11.39 8.21 3.81
N ARG A 21 -12.42 8.15 4.67
CA ARG A 21 -13.21 6.93 4.91
C ARG A 21 -13.88 6.42 3.63
N THR A 22 -14.44 7.32 2.83
CA THR A 22 -15.03 6.97 1.54
C THR A 22 -13.99 6.38 0.60
N PHE A 23 -12.77 6.94 0.56
CA PHE A 23 -11.69 6.39 -0.25
C PHE A 23 -11.25 4.98 0.18
N VAL A 24 -11.29 4.67 1.48
CA VAL A 24 -11.08 3.29 1.97
C VAL A 24 -12.15 2.35 1.41
N VAL A 25 -13.42 2.73 1.44
CA VAL A 25 -14.52 1.93 0.86
C VAL A 25 -14.34 1.75 -0.65
N LEU A 26 -13.99 2.82 -1.37
CA LEU A 26 -13.69 2.75 -2.81
C LEU A 26 -12.50 1.84 -3.11
N THR A 27 -11.48 1.83 -2.24
CA THR A 27 -10.33 0.92 -2.36
C THR A 27 -10.79 -0.54 -2.27
N ILE A 28 -11.59 -0.88 -1.26
CA ILE A 28 -12.15 -2.23 -1.09
C ILE A 28 -13.03 -2.61 -2.30
N ALA A 29 -13.89 -1.71 -2.74
CA ALA A 29 -14.74 -1.92 -3.91
C ALA A 29 -13.92 -2.14 -5.19
N SER A 30 -12.89 -1.33 -5.43
CA SER A 30 -12.06 -1.45 -6.63
C SER A 30 -11.26 -2.76 -6.66
N LEU A 31 -10.68 -3.18 -5.53
CA LEU A 31 -9.92 -4.43 -5.41
C LEU A 31 -10.79 -5.67 -5.68
N THR A 32 -12.08 -5.60 -5.33
CA THR A 32 -13.01 -6.74 -5.45
C THR A 32 -13.73 -6.73 -6.80
N LEU A 33 -14.29 -5.59 -7.20
CA LEU A 33 -15.03 -5.45 -8.45
C LEU A 33 -14.11 -5.46 -9.68
N GLY A 34 -12.87 -4.98 -9.57
CA GLY A 34 -11.94 -4.91 -10.72
C GLY A 34 -11.66 -6.27 -11.37
N PRO A 35 -11.07 -7.22 -10.63
CA PRO A 35 -10.86 -8.57 -11.14
C PRO A 35 -12.17 -9.27 -11.54
N ALA A 36 -13.26 -9.02 -10.80
CA ALA A 36 -14.57 -9.59 -11.13
C ALA A 36 -15.10 -9.11 -12.49
N ILE A 37 -15.01 -7.81 -12.78
CA ILE A 37 -15.40 -7.20 -14.06
C ILE A 37 -14.50 -7.73 -15.18
N LEU A 38 -13.18 -7.78 -14.99
CA LEU A 38 -12.29 -8.33 -16.01
C LEU A 38 -12.60 -9.81 -16.30
N GLY A 39 -12.79 -10.61 -15.26
CA GLY A 39 -13.21 -12.01 -15.38
C GLY A 39 -14.57 -12.15 -16.08
N ARG A 40 -15.53 -11.28 -15.78
CA ARG A 40 -16.86 -11.24 -16.43
C ARG A 40 -16.76 -10.99 -17.94
N VAL A 41 -15.85 -10.11 -18.36
CA VAL A 41 -15.61 -9.78 -19.77
C VAL A 41 -14.85 -10.91 -20.48
N LEU A 42 -13.90 -11.57 -19.82
CA LEU A 42 -13.15 -12.71 -20.37
C LEU A 42 -14.01 -13.97 -20.53
N TRP A 43 -14.83 -14.28 -19.52
CA TRP A 43 -15.52 -15.57 -19.40
C TRP A 43 -17.03 -15.50 -19.62
N GLY A 44 -17.59 -14.30 -19.81
CA GLY A 44 -19.02 -14.13 -20.11
C GLY A 44 -19.96 -14.32 -18.92
N ARG A 45 -19.47 -14.51 -17.70
CA ARG A 45 -20.27 -14.62 -16.47
C ARG A 45 -19.46 -14.28 -15.23
N TYR A 46 -20.14 -13.82 -14.18
CA TYR A 46 -19.54 -13.80 -12.84
C TYR A 46 -19.49 -15.23 -12.31
N THR A 47 -18.41 -15.55 -11.62
CA THR A 47 -18.24 -16.85 -10.97
C THR A 47 -18.05 -16.62 -9.48
N LEU A 48 -18.28 -17.65 -8.65
CA LEU A 48 -17.95 -17.59 -7.23
C LEU A 48 -16.51 -17.09 -6.99
N TRP A 49 -15.60 -17.55 -7.85
CA TRP A 49 -14.17 -17.26 -7.76
C TRP A 49 -13.82 -15.82 -8.15
N SER A 50 -14.71 -15.12 -8.84
CA SER A 50 -14.59 -13.68 -9.12
C SER A 50 -14.56 -12.84 -7.84
N PHE A 51 -15.00 -13.39 -6.71
CA PHE A 51 -15.00 -12.76 -5.39
C PHE A 51 -13.88 -13.24 -4.46
N LEU A 52 -12.96 -14.09 -4.94
CA LEU A 52 -11.73 -14.44 -4.20
C LEU A 52 -10.96 -13.21 -3.66
N PRO A 53 -10.91 -12.06 -4.36
CA PRO A 53 -10.25 -10.87 -3.84
C PRO A 53 -10.68 -10.44 -2.43
N PHE A 54 -11.91 -10.74 -1.99
CA PHE A 54 -12.37 -10.43 -0.64
C PHE A 54 -11.50 -11.04 0.47
N LEU A 55 -10.86 -12.19 0.20
CA LEU A 55 -9.93 -12.82 1.14
C LEU A 55 -8.63 -12.03 1.32
N PHE A 56 -8.26 -11.24 0.31
CA PHE A 56 -6.98 -10.54 0.24
C PHE A 56 -7.11 -9.04 0.45
N VAL A 57 -8.32 -8.50 0.65
CA VAL A 57 -8.54 -7.06 0.87
C VAL A 57 -7.77 -6.57 2.10
N TYR A 58 -7.89 -7.27 3.23
CA TYR A 58 -7.19 -6.96 4.48
C TYR A 58 -5.78 -7.56 4.50
N ASN A 59 -4.99 -7.26 3.47
CA ASN A 59 -3.57 -7.59 3.41
C ASN A 59 -2.72 -6.53 4.13
N ARG A 60 -1.44 -6.84 4.36
CA ARG A 60 -0.50 -5.95 5.06
C ARG A 60 -0.38 -4.55 4.43
N LEU A 61 -0.38 -4.44 3.10
CA LEU A 61 -0.28 -3.14 2.42
C LEU A 61 -1.52 -2.27 2.68
N PHE A 62 -2.69 -2.89 2.87
CA PHE A 62 -3.90 -2.18 3.27
C PHE A 62 -3.72 -1.54 4.65
N PHE A 63 -3.19 -2.30 5.62
CA PHE A 63 -2.90 -1.78 6.96
C PHE A 63 -1.75 -0.77 7.00
N TRP A 64 -0.82 -0.85 6.05
CA TRP A 64 0.24 0.16 5.87
C TRP A 64 -0.26 1.45 5.23
N GLY A 65 -1.52 1.53 4.81
CA GLY A 65 -2.06 2.75 4.19
C GLY A 65 -1.68 2.91 2.72
N PHE A 66 -1.23 1.86 2.02
CA PHE A 66 -0.94 1.88 0.57
C PHE A 66 -2.23 1.90 -0.28
N LEU A 67 -3.25 2.62 0.19
CA LEU A 67 -4.59 2.68 -0.37
C LEU A 67 -4.57 3.22 -1.80
N GLY A 68 -3.73 4.24 -2.08
CA GLY A 68 -3.57 4.77 -3.43
C GLY A 68 -3.08 3.72 -4.44
N TYR A 69 -2.11 2.89 -4.05
CA TYR A 69 -1.66 1.76 -4.87
C TYR A 69 -2.75 0.71 -5.06
N LEU A 70 -3.37 0.27 -3.96
CA LEU A 70 -4.39 -0.79 -3.97
C LEU A 70 -5.64 -0.40 -4.77
N PHE A 71 -6.11 0.84 -4.61
CA PHE A 71 -7.20 1.39 -5.39
C PHE A 71 -6.88 1.37 -6.89
N SER A 72 -5.70 1.90 -7.23
CA SER A 72 -5.24 1.96 -8.63
C SER A 72 -5.07 0.58 -9.23
N LEU A 73 -4.62 -0.40 -8.44
CA LEU A 73 -4.48 -1.78 -8.87
C LEU A 73 -5.85 -2.38 -9.24
N GLY A 74 -6.84 -2.24 -8.36
CA GLY A 74 -8.21 -2.69 -8.63
C GLY A 74 -8.82 -2.02 -9.87
N MET A 75 -8.68 -0.69 -9.97
CA MET A 75 -9.10 0.07 -11.14
C MET A 75 -8.36 -0.36 -12.41
N GLY A 76 -7.08 -0.73 -12.32
CA GLY A 76 -6.30 -1.28 -13.43
C GLY A 76 -6.97 -2.49 -14.07
N PHE A 77 -7.46 -3.43 -13.25
CA PHE A 77 -8.22 -4.59 -13.76
C PHE A 77 -9.53 -4.17 -14.46
N VAL A 78 -10.28 -3.21 -13.92
CA VAL A 78 -11.48 -2.65 -14.58
C VAL A 78 -11.10 -2.10 -15.95
N LEU A 79 -10.09 -1.23 -16.01
CA LEU A 79 -9.72 -0.53 -17.24
C LEU A 79 -9.07 -1.46 -18.28
N SER A 80 -8.36 -2.50 -17.85
CA SER A 80 -7.81 -3.51 -18.76
C SER A 80 -8.91 -4.24 -19.55
N SER A 81 -10.14 -4.29 -19.04
CA SER A 81 -11.25 -4.91 -19.77
C SER A 81 -11.56 -4.24 -21.12
N PHE A 82 -11.27 -2.94 -21.26
CA PHE A 82 -11.47 -2.20 -22.53
C PHE A 82 -10.50 -2.64 -23.64
N TRP A 83 -9.37 -3.27 -23.30
CA TRP A 83 -8.42 -3.80 -24.29
C TRP A 83 -8.90 -5.09 -24.96
N LEU A 84 -9.93 -5.75 -24.40
CA LEU A 84 -10.58 -6.90 -25.02
C LEU A 84 -11.60 -6.52 -26.11
N LYS A 85 -11.91 -5.23 -26.26
CA LYS A 85 -12.85 -4.76 -27.28
C LYS A 85 -12.30 -5.06 -28.69
N LYS A 86 -13.13 -5.66 -29.54
CA LYS A 86 -12.88 -5.73 -30.99
C LYS A 86 -13.10 -4.33 -31.58
N VAL A 87 -12.13 -3.84 -32.35
CA VAL A 87 -12.11 -2.48 -32.86
C VAL A 87 -12.22 -2.51 -34.38
N ASP A 88 -13.39 -2.11 -34.88
CA ASP A 88 -13.61 -1.96 -36.32
C ASP A 88 -12.86 -0.74 -36.88
N GLN A 89 -12.58 -0.72 -38.18
CA GLN A 89 -11.76 0.33 -38.82
C GLN A 89 -12.28 1.75 -38.52
N GLY A 90 -13.60 1.97 -38.59
CA GLY A 90 -14.21 3.29 -38.30
C GLY A 90 -14.13 3.75 -36.84
N GLN A 91 -13.88 2.84 -35.89
CA GLN A 91 -13.79 3.16 -34.46
C GLN A 91 -12.35 3.26 -33.95
N ARG A 92 -11.34 3.01 -34.80
CA ARG A 92 -9.93 2.97 -34.38
C ARG A 92 -9.46 4.28 -33.72
N ILE A 93 -9.81 5.43 -34.28
CA ILE A 93 -9.37 6.72 -33.72
C ILE A 93 -10.01 6.96 -32.34
N SER A 94 -11.31 6.73 -32.21
CA SER A 94 -12.04 6.89 -30.94
C SER A 94 -11.52 5.93 -29.86
N TRP A 95 -11.29 4.66 -30.22
CA TRP A 95 -10.71 3.69 -29.31
C TRP A 95 -9.30 4.11 -28.88
N TYR A 96 -8.48 4.61 -29.80
CA TYR A 96 -7.12 5.06 -29.51
C TYR A 96 -7.12 6.25 -28.54
N ALA A 97 -7.96 7.25 -28.77
CA ALA A 97 -8.10 8.41 -27.87
C ALA A 97 -8.54 7.98 -26.46
N MET A 98 -9.53 7.08 -26.37
CA MET A 98 -9.93 6.48 -25.10
C MET A 98 -8.78 5.72 -24.44
N ALA A 99 -8.05 4.88 -25.18
CA ALA A 99 -6.93 4.12 -24.66
C ALA A 99 -5.81 5.02 -24.11
N CYS A 100 -5.49 6.12 -24.81
CA CYS A 100 -4.53 7.12 -24.32
C CYS A 100 -5.03 7.76 -23.02
N ALA A 101 -6.30 8.16 -22.95
CA ALA A 101 -6.88 8.75 -21.75
C ALA A 101 -6.83 7.78 -20.56
N LEU A 102 -7.19 6.51 -20.77
CA LEU A 102 -7.16 5.48 -19.70
C LEU A 102 -5.73 5.15 -19.25
N ALA A 103 -4.78 5.07 -20.18
CA ALA A 103 -3.37 4.84 -19.85
C ALA A 103 -2.78 6.01 -19.04
N THR A 104 -3.04 7.24 -19.45
CA THR A 104 -2.62 8.45 -18.73
C THR A 104 -3.31 8.56 -17.36
N LEU A 105 -4.59 8.21 -17.27
CA LEU A 105 -5.31 8.14 -16.00
C LEU A 105 -4.65 7.11 -15.06
N MET A 106 -4.35 5.90 -15.52
CA MET A 106 -3.69 4.88 -14.70
C MET A 106 -2.33 5.33 -14.19
N LEU A 107 -1.54 5.95 -15.06
CA LEU A 107 -0.26 6.54 -14.68
C LEU A 107 -0.43 7.63 -13.61
N GLY A 108 -1.41 8.51 -13.80
CA GLY A 108 -1.75 9.57 -12.84
C GLY A 108 -2.31 9.05 -11.52
N LEU A 109 -2.93 7.86 -11.50
CA LEU A 109 -3.39 7.24 -10.25
C LEU A 109 -2.20 6.69 -9.45
N HIS A 110 -1.40 5.80 -10.05
CA HIS A 110 -0.21 5.26 -9.41
C HIS A 110 0.75 4.57 -10.40
N LEU A 111 2.01 5.02 -10.46
CA LEU A 111 3.04 4.49 -11.38
C LEU A 111 3.23 2.96 -11.28
N TYR A 112 3.32 2.41 -10.07
CA TYR A 112 3.47 0.96 -9.88
C TYR A 112 2.25 0.17 -10.39
N ALA A 113 1.03 0.64 -10.12
CA ALA A 113 -0.18 -0.03 -10.61
C ALA A 113 -0.30 0.09 -12.14
N PHE A 114 0.15 1.21 -12.72
CA PHE A 114 0.27 1.39 -14.16
C PHE A 114 1.22 0.36 -14.80
N ALA A 115 2.35 0.03 -14.16
CA ALA A 115 3.24 -1.02 -14.65
C ALA A 115 2.56 -2.40 -14.68
N VAL A 116 1.82 -2.75 -13.63
CA VAL A 116 1.01 -3.99 -13.60
C VAL A 116 -0.07 -3.96 -14.68
N PHE A 117 -0.78 -2.83 -14.82
CA PHE A 117 -1.78 -2.61 -15.87
C PHE A 117 -1.17 -2.82 -17.26
N CYS A 118 0.03 -2.30 -17.54
CA CYS A 118 0.75 -2.51 -18.80
C CYS A 118 0.97 -4.00 -19.09
N ILE A 119 1.43 -4.77 -18.11
CA ILE A 119 1.62 -6.23 -18.25
C ILE A 119 0.29 -6.91 -18.60
N VAL A 120 -0.78 -6.57 -17.89
CA VAL A 120 -2.11 -7.13 -18.12
C VAL A 120 -2.60 -6.79 -19.54
N ILE A 121 -2.56 -5.53 -19.97
CA ILE A 121 -3.02 -5.17 -21.32
C ILE A 121 -2.14 -5.75 -22.43
N THR A 122 -0.83 -5.96 -22.21
CA THR A 122 0.04 -6.66 -23.16
C THR A 122 -0.42 -8.09 -23.38
N VAL A 123 -0.68 -8.81 -22.29
CA VAL A 123 -1.18 -10.18 -22.34
C VAL A 123 -2.55 -10.25 -23.01
N LEU A 124 -3.46 -9.33 -22.67
CA LEU A 124 -4.78 -9.26 -23.30
C LEU A 124 -4.68 -8.90 -24.79
N THR A 125 -3.74 -8.03 -25.17
CA THR A 125 -3.48 -7.69 -26.57
C THR A 125 -3.04 -8.91 -27.35
N PHE A 126 -2.04 -9.64 -26.87
CA PHE A 126 -1.57 -10.87 -27.52
C PHE A 126 -2.68 -11.90 -27.69
N ARG A 127 -3.53 -12.04 -26.67
CA ARG A 127 -4.72 -12.88 -26.74
C ARG A 127 -5.71 -12.42 -27.82
N THR A 128 -5.96 -11.12 -27.95
CA THR A 128 -6.91 -10.59 -28.94
C THR A 128 -6.42 -10.71 -30.39
N VAL A 129 -5.11 -10.72 -30.61
CA VAL A 129 -4.49 -10.83 -31.94
C VAL A 129 -4.03 -12.24 -32.28
N ASP A 130 -4.36 -13.23 -31.45
CA ASP A 130 -3.89 -14.62 -31.59
C ASP A 130 -4.30 -15.28 -32.92
N SER A 131 -5.39 -14.82 -33.53
CA SER A 131 -5.81 -15.31 -34.85
C SER A 131 -4.85 -14.90 -35.98
N LEU A 132 -3.95 -13.94 -35.75
CA LEU A 132 -2.94 -13.52 -36.71
C LEU A 132 -1.69 -14.37 -36.55
N LEU A 133 -1.01 -14.66 -37.67
CA LEU A 133 0.25 -15.38 -37.62
C LEU A 133 1.26 -14.62 -36.74
N LEU A 134 1.79 -15.30 -35.74
CA LEU A 134 2.75 -14.75 -34.78
C LEU A 134 3.95 -14.13 -35.52
N LEU A 135 4.36 -12.91 -35.11
CA LEU A 135 5.43 -12.13 -35.73
C LEU A 135 5.21 -11.73 -37.20
N SER A 136 4.02 -11.94 -37.78
CA SER A 136 3.68 -11.34 -39.07
C SER A 136 3.63 -9.82 -38.97
N LYS A 137 3.82 -9.12 -40.10
CA LYS A 137 3.71 -7.66 -40.18
C LYS A 137 2.38 -7.16 -39.59
N GLN A 138 1.27 -7.85 -39.86
CA GLN A 138 -0.05 -7.49 -39.33
C GLN A 138 -0.13 -7.65 -37.81
N TRP A 139 0.41 -8.76 -37.28
CA TRP A 139 0.48 -8.99 -35.83
C TRP A 139 1.28 -7.89 -35.13
N ILE A 140 2.44 -7.52 -35.67
CA ILE A 140 3.31 -6.47 -35.11
C ILE A 140 2.59 -5.12 -35.13
N LEU A 141 2.00 -4.74 -36.26
CA LEU A 141 1.31 -3.46 -36.40
C LEU A 141 0.09 -3.35 -35.48
N GLU A 142 -0.68 -4.42 -35.31
CA GLU A 142 -1.85 -4.41 -34.44
C GLU A 142 -1.44 -4.39 -32.95
N CYS A 143 -0.39 -5.11 -32.56
CA CYS A 143 0.19 -5.01 -31.22
C CYS A 143 0.72 -3.60 -30.96
N ALA A 144 1.49 -3.04 -31.89
CA ALA A 144 2.04 -1.70 -31.78
C ALA A 144 0.94 -0.66 -31.62
N TYR A 145 -0.11 -0.73 -32.45
CA TYR A 145 -1.27 0.16 -32.35
C TYR A 145 -2.01 0.05 -31.00
N ARG A 146 -2.20 -1.17 -30.49
CA ARG A 146 -2.90 -1.39 -29.21
C ARG A 146 -2.09 -1.01 -27.99
N LEU A 147 -0.76 -1.05 -28.08
CA LEU A 147 0.16 -0.76 -26.96
C LEU A 147 0.75 0.64 -27.02
N SER A 148 0.77 1.32 -28.17
CA SER A 148 1.30 2.68 -28.27
C SER A 148 0.57 3.74 -27.41
N PRO A 149 -0.70 3.59 -26.98
CA PRO A 149 -1.27 4.48 -25.98
C PRO A 149 -0.49 4.56 -24.66
N VAL A 150 0.21 3.49 -24.29
CA VAL A 150 1.12 3.47 -23.13
C VAL A 150 2.29 4.44 -23.34
N LEU A 151 2.80 4.54 -24.57
CA LEU A 151 3.89 5.45 -24.91
C LEU A 151 3.46 6.91 -24.80
N VAL A 152 2.19 7.22 -25.08
CA VAL A 152 1.65 8.57 -24.87
C VAL A 152 1.66 8.92 -23.38
N ALA A 153 1.17 8.01 -22.52
CA ALA A 153 1.20 8.21 -21.08
C ALA A 153 2.65 8.37 -20.57
N LEU A 154 3.57 7.51 -21.00
CA LEU A 154 4.99 7.61 -20.65
C LEU A 154 5.66 8.89 -21.19
N GLY A 155 5.26 9.37 -22.37
CA GLY A 155 5.72 10.65 -22.90
C GLY A 155 5.29 11.83 -22.04
N VAL A 156 4.02 11.84 -21.60
CA VAL A 156 3.51 12.84 -20.64
C VAL A 156 4.28 12.77 -19.33
N PHE A 157 4.55 11.55 -18.82
CA PHE A 157 5.37 11.36 -17.63
C PHE A 157 6.78 11.94 -17.80
N ALA A 158 7.47 11.60 -18.89
CA ALA A 158 8.84 12.02 -19.12
C ALA A 158 9.01 13.54 -19.20
N LEU A 159 7.98 14.25 -19.67
CA LEU A 159 7.99 15.73 -19.76
C LEU A 159 7.78 16.43 -18.41
N GLY A 160 7.16 15.76 -17.43
CA GLY A 160 6.77 16.38 -16.15
C GLY A 160 7.36 15.73 -14.91
N ALA A 161 8.06 14.61 -15.03
CA ALA A 161 8.54 13.83 -13.89
C ALA A 161 9.91 14.33 -13.39
N PRO A 162 10.03 14.80 -12.14
CA PRO A 162 11.31 15.14 -11.52
C PRO A 162 12.13 13.90 -11.13
N VAL A 163 11.78 12.72 -11.66
CA VAL A 163 12.42 11.44 -11.30
C VAL A 163 13.92 11.52 -11.60
N PHE A 164 14.32 12.16 -12.69
CA PHE A 164 15.73 12.23 -13.12
C PHE A 164 16.66 13.05 -12.21
N GLU A 165 16.15 13.73 -11.18
CA GLU A 165 16.94 14.59 -10.28
C GLU A 165 17.20 13.97 -8.90
N SER A 166 16.65 12.79 -8.62
CA SER A 166 16.72 12.15 -7.28
C SER A 166 17.82 11.09 -7.18
N ASN A 167 18.42 10.94 -5.99
CA ASN A 167 19.35 9.84 -5.70
C ASN A 167 18.62 8.50 -5.88
N HIS A 168 18.96 7.81 -6.98
CA HIS A 168 18.38 6.53 -7.31
C HIS A 168 19.15 5.40 -6.64
N SER A 169 18.46 4.60 -5.84
CA SER A 169 19.04 3.38 -5.28
C SER A 169 18.25 2.18 -5.78
N VAL A 170 19.00 1.13 -6.14
CA VAL A 170 18.44 -0.18 -6.45
C VAL A 170 19.08 -1.14 -5.47
N ALA A 171 18.27 -1.67 -4.55
CA ALA A 171 18.77 -2.55 -3.49
C ALA A 171 17.88 -3.77 -3.33
N TRP A 172 18.50 -4.94 -3.28
CA TRP A 172 17.84 -6.20 -2.97
C TRP A 172 17.89 -6.45 -1.48
N GLY A 173 16.73 -6.69 -0.88
CA GLY A 173 16.64 -7.15 0.49
C GLY A 173 16.93 -8.65 0.62
N PRO A 174 16.94 -9.17 1.86
CA PRO A 174 17.11 -10.60 2.13
C PRO A 174 16.03 -11.43 1.43
N TRP A 175 16.35 -12.64 0.97
CA TRP A 175 15.39 -13.54 0.32
C TRP A 175 14.11 -13.78 1.14
N MET A 176 14.22 -13.80 2.47
CA MET A 176 13.07 -13.93 3.37
C MET A 176 12.04 -12.80 3.23
N SER A 177 12.42 -11.62 2.72
CA SER A 177 11.47 -10.53 2.44
C SER A 177 10.48 -10.90 1.33
N LYS A 178 10.87 -11.74 0.37
CA LYS A 178 9.98 -12.25 -0.70
C LYS A 178 8.92 -13.18 -0.13
N VAL A 179 9.35 -14.13 0.70
CA VAL A 179 8.46 -15.08 1.36
C VAL A 179 7.51 -14.33 2.30
N SER A 180 8.06 -13.40 3.09
CA SER A 180 7.24 -12.59 3.99
C SER A 180 6.24 -11.75 3.20
N ALA A 181 6.60 -11.21 2.03
CA ALA A 181 5.70 -10.46 1.14
C ALA A 181 4.43 -11.26 0.79
N VAL A 182 4.59 -12.53 0.40
CA VAL A 182 3.46 -13.43 0.09
C VAL A 182 2.63 -13.73 1.33
N VAL A 183 3.26 -14.01 2.48
CA VAL A 183 2.54 -14.22 3.75
C VAL A 183 1.71 -12.99 4.13
N GLY A 184 2.19 -11.79 3.82
CA GLY A 184 1.48 -10.54 4.06
C GLY A 184 0.19 -10.35 3.25
N LEU A 185 -0.15 -11.25 2.33
CA LEU A 185 -1.47 -11.25 1.69
C LEU A 185 -2.60 -11.52 2.69
N LEU A 186 -2.31 -12.32 3.73
CA LEU A 186 -3.30 -12.80 4.69
C LEU A 186 -2.98 -12.36 6.12
N VAL A 187 -1.76 -11.87 6.38
CA VAL A 187 -1.33 -11.41 7.70
C VAL A 187 -1.54 -9.89 7.85
N GLY A 188 -2.21 -9.50 8.94
CA GLY A 188 -2.47 -8.12 9.35
C GLY A 188 -1.84 -7.83 10.72
N PRO A 189 -2.45 -6.94 11.53
CA PRO A 189 -1.88 -6.47 12.80
C PRO A 189 -1.71 -7.56 13.85
N ASN A 190 -2.57 -8.58 13.88
CA ASN A 190 -2.52 -9.65 14.86
C ASN A 190 -1.96 -10.93 14.23
N VAL A 191 -0.63 -10.99 14.14
CA VAL A 191 0.11 -12.05 13.42
C VAL A 191 -0.34 -13.46 13.80
N ARG A 192 -0.63 -13.74 15.07
CA ARG A 192 -1.00 -15.11 15.52
C ARG A 192 -2.36 -15.53 14.99
N THR A 193 -3.39 -14.70 15.17
CA THR A 193 -4.74 -14.99 14.69
C THR A 193 -4.80 -14.97 13.18
N ASP A 194 -4.06 -14.05 12.56
CA ASP A 194 -4.04 -13.91 11.12
C ASP A 194 -3.30 -15.05 10.44
N LEU A 195 -2.23 -15.59 11.04
CA LEU A 195 -1.55 -16.77 10.54
C LEU A 195 -2.44 -18.01 10.61
N LEU A 196 -3.19 -18.20 11.70
CA LEU A 196 -4.17 -19.29 11.80
C LEU A 196 -5.21 -19.18 10.68
N LEU A 197 -5.76 -17.99 10.48
CA LEU A 197 -6.74 -17.74 9.43
C LEU A 197 -6.14 -17.91 8.03
N ALA A 198 -4.88 -17.52 7.85
CA ALA A 198 -4.15 -17.73 6.61
C ALA A 198 -4.00 -19.23 6.29
N VAL A 199 -3.63 -20.04 7.28
CA VAL A 199 -3.53 -21.50 7.13
C VAL A 199 -4.90 -22.09 6.75
N VAL A 200 -5.97 -21.71 7.44
CA VAL A 200 -7.34 -22.16 7.10
C VAL A 200 -7.73 -21.74 5.68
N THR A 201 -7.42 -20.51 5.28
CA THR A 201 -7.67 -19.99 3.92
C THR A 201 -6.94 -20.82 2.87
N VAL A 202 -5.65 -21.07 3.08
CA VAL A 202 -4.81 -21.87 2.16
C VAL A 202 -5.35 -23.30 2.07
N LEU A 203 -5.63 -23.95 3.20
CA LEU A 203 -6.19 -25.30 3.24
C LEU A 203 -7.54 -25.38 2.50
N MET A 204 -8.40 -24.38 2.66
CA MET A 204 -9.69 -24.31 1.97
C MET A 204 -9.51 -24.14 0.45
N LEU A 205 -8.62 -23.25 0.01
CA LEU A 205 -8.34 -23.03 -1.42
C LEU A 205 -7.71 -24.26 -2.07
N VAL A 206 -6.73 -24.87 -1.39
CA VAL A 206 -6.08 -26.13 -1.80
C VAL A 206 -7.11 -27.25 -1.86
N GLY A 207 -7.93 -27.43 -0.82
CA GLY A 207 -9.02 -28.39 -0.79
C GLY A 207 -10.03 -28.19 -1.92
N ALA A 208 -10.42 -26.93 -2.20
CA ALA A 208 -11.30 -26.61 -3.32
C ALA A 208 -10.69 -26.98 -4.69
N PHE A 209 -9.38 -26.81 -4.84
CA PHE A 209 -8.67 -27.24 -6.04
C PHE A 209 -8.58 -28.77 -6.15
N TRP A 210 -8.18 -29.47 -5.08
CA TRP A 210 -8.10 -30.93 -5.04
C TRP A 210 -9.44 -31.63 -5.29
N LEU A 211 -10.52 -31.08 -4.71
CA LEU A 211 -11.89 -31.55 -4.91
C LEU A 211 -12.48 -31.12 -6.26
N ARG A 212 -11.69 -30.47 -7.12
CA ARG A 212 -12.08 -29.97 -8.46
C ARG A 212 -13.30 -29.05 -8.41
N LEU A 213 -13.46 -28.26 -7.35
CA LEU A 213 -14.48 -27.20 -7.24
C LEU A 213 -14.10 -25.96 -8.06
N CYS A 214 -12.80 -25.75 -8.22
CA CYS A 214 -12.21 -24.78 -9.11
C CYS A 214 -11.14 -25.40 -10.00
N ARG A 215 -10.79 -24.68 -11.06
CA ARG A 215 -9.63 -24.98 -11.91
C ARG A 215 -9.02 -23.68 -12.40
N LEU A 216 -7.74 -23.71 -12.73
CA LEU A 216 -7.12 -22.62 -13.46
C LEU A 216 -7.56 -22.66 -14.92
N SER A 217 -7.74 -21.48 -15.52
CA SER A 217 -7.95 -21.36 -16.95
C SER A 217 -6.76 -21.91 -17.74
N GLY A 218 -7.05 -22.65 -18.81
CA GLY A 218 -6.03 -23.13 -19.76
C GLY A 218 -5.60 -22.07 -20.78
N ASP A 219 -6.00 -20.81 -20.60
CA ASP A 219 -5.63 -19.72 -21.50
C ASP A 219 -4.14 -19.41 -21.39
N ARG A 220 -3.39 -19.79 -22.44
CA ARG A 220 -1.93 -19.68 -22.49
C ARG A 220 -1.42 -18.25 -22.29
N TYR A 221 -2.16 -17.23 -22.71
CA TYR A 221 -1.74 -15.84 -22.55
C TYR A 221 -1.90 -15.40 -21.11
N LEU A 222 -3.04 -15.71 -20.49
CA LEU A 222 -3.22 -15.40 -19.07
C LEU A 222 -2.20 -16.16 -18.20
N LEU A 223 -1.89 -17.42 -18.52
CA LEU A 223 -0.82 -18.16 -17.84
C LEU A 223 0.56 -17.52 -18.05
N LEU A 224 0.86 -17.03 -19.26
CA LEU A 224 2.07 -16.26 -19.53
C LEU A 224 2.12 -14.98 -18.68
N GLY A 225 1.01 -14.25 -18.57
CA GLY A 225 0.90 -13.07 -17.70
C GLY A 225 1.18 -13.38 -16.23
N LEU A 226 0.63 -14.49 -15.73
CA LEU A 226 0.90 -14.98 -14.38
C LEU A 226 2.39 -15.32 -14.20
N ALA A 227 2.99 -16.01 -15.18
CA ALA A 227 4.42 -16.35 -15.14
C ALA A 227 5.31 -15.09 -15.13
N ILE A 228 4.99 -14.07 -15.94
CA ILE A 228 5.70 -12.79 -15.96
C ILE A 228 5.60 -12.11 -14.59
N LEU A 229 4.42 -12.02 -14.00
CA LEU A 229 4.23 -11.39 -12.68
C LEU A 229 4.99 -12.15 -11.57
N LEU A 230 4.99 -13.48 -11.60
CA LEU A 230 5.74 -14.31 -10.66
C LEU A 230 7.25 -14.10 -10.82
N LEU A 231 7.78 -14.15 -12.05
CA LEU A 231 9.19 -13.90 -12.33
C LEU A 231 9.61 -12.50 -11.87
N LEU A 232 8.78 -11.49 -12.18
CA LEU A 232 9.01 -10.13 -11.70
C LEU A 232 9.09 -10.08 -10.19
N HIS A 233 8.20 -10.73 -9.45
CA HIS A 233 8.25 -10.73 -7.99
C HIS A 233 9.58 -11.29 -7.44
N LEU A 234 10.11 -12.34 -8.08
CA LEU A 234 11.38 -12.95 -7.69
C LEU A 234 12.57 -12.04 -7.94
N VAL A 235 12.63 -11.38 -9.11
CA VAL A 235 13.79 -10.55 -9.50
C VAL A 235 13.70 -9.11 -9.01
N MET A 236 12.49 -8.62 -8.70
CA MET A 236 12.26 -7.23 -8.31
C MET A 236 13.13 -6.84 -7.11
N PRO A 237 13.85 -5.72 -7.10
CA PRO A 237 14.55 -5.27 -5.91
C PRO A 237 13.56 -4.85 -4.81
N THR A 238 14.02 -4.82 -3.56
CA THR A 238 13.19 -4.34 -2.45
C THR A 238 13.06 -2.82 -2.50
N GLN A 239 14.12 -2.12 -2.90
CA GLN A 239 14.11 -0.67 -3.13
C GLN A 239 14.37 -0.40 -4.61
N LEU A 240 13.50 0.41 -5.21
CA LEU A 240 13.63 0.86 -6.60
C LEU A 240 13.46 2.38 -6.66
N PHE A 241 14.45 3.07 -7.21
CA PHE A 241 14.56 4.54 -7.21
C PHE A 241 14.58 5.08 -5.77
N SER A 242 13.58 5.88 -5.40
CA SER A 242 13.37 6.41 -4.05
C SER A 242 12.31 5.64 -3.25
N SER A 243 11.71 4.58 -3.83
CA SER A 243 10.60 3.85 -3.21
C SER A 243 11.02 2.52 -2.60
N TYR A 244 10.63 2.28 -1.35
CA TYR A 244 10.83 1.02 -0.62
C TYR A 244 9.67 0.05 -0.81
N GLY A 245 9.92 -1.26 -0.65
CA GLY A 245 8.93 -2.35 -0.70
C GLY A 245 8.42 -2.67 -2.10
N ALA A 246 9.23 -2.44 -3.14
CA ALA A 246 8.82 -2.59 -4.52
C ALA A 246 8.44 -4.04 -4.85
N ASP A 247 9.19 -5.00 -4.34
CA ASP A 247 8.88 -6.43 -4.37
C ASP A 247 7.64 -6.84 -3.55
N GLN A 248 7.40 -6.16 -2.43
CA GLN A 248 6.29 -6.47 -1.52
C GLN A 248 4.92 -6.10 -2.10
N ARG A 249 4.88 -5.28 -3.15
CA ARG A 249 3.65 -4.86 -3.84
C ARG A 249 3.11 -5.91 -4.82
N LEU A 250 3.96 -6.75 -5.42
CA LEU A 250 3.53 -7.71 -6.46
C LEU A 250 2.60 -8.84 -5.99
N PRO A 251 2.76 -9.43 -4.79
CA PRO A 251 1.91 -10.55 -4.38
C PRO A 251 0.42 -10.27 -4.47
N ILE A 252 -0.03 -9.06 -4.11
CA ILE A 252 -1.46 -8.72 -4.20
C ILE A 252 -1.91 -8.63 -5.65
N ALA A 253 -1.10 -8.03 -6.54
CA ALA A 253 -1.38 -8.02 -7.97
C ALA A 253 -1.48 -9.43 -8.55
N ILE A 254 -0.57 -10.33 -8.14
CA ILE A 254 -0.61 -11.76 -8.52
C ILE A 254 -1.89 -12.42 -8.01
N ALA A 255 -2.25 -12.25 -6.74
CA ALA A 255 -3.45 -12.85 -6.16
C ALA A 255 -4.74 -12.38 -6.86
N LEU A 256 -4.85 -11.09 -7.15
CA LEU A 256 -5.97 -10.53 -7.92
C LEU A 256 -5.98 -11.07 -9.36
N PHE A 257 -4.83 -11.17 -10.01
CA PHE A 257 -4.74 -11.75 -11.35
C PHE A 257 -5.13 -13.23 -11.35
N VAL A 258 -4.66 -14.02 -10.38
CA VAL A 258 -5.09 -15.42 -10.19
C VAL A 258 -6.61 -15.51 -10.06
N SER A 259 -7.27 -14.62 -9.34
CA SER A 259 -8.74 -14.65 -9.23
C SER A 259 -9.47 -14.53 -10.59
N VAL A 260 -8.85 -13.88 -11.58
CA VAL A 260 -9.35 -13.80 -12.97
C VAL A 260 -9.15 -15.13 -13.71
N LEU A 261 -8.08 -15.88 -13.41
CA LEU A 261 -7.82 -17.19 -14.00
C LEU A 261 -8.66 -18.32 -13.40
N VAL A 262 -9.12 -18.20 -12.16
CA VAL A 262 -9.87 -19.28 -11.50
C VAL A 262 -11.27 -19.39 -12.08
N LEU A 263 -11.60 -20.58 -12.60
CA LEU A 263 -12.89 -20.94 -13.16
C LEU A 263 -13.60 -21.98 -12.29
N PRO A 264 -14.94 -22.07 -12.37
CA PRO A 264 -15.68 -23.20 -11.82
C PRO A 264 -15.15 -24.53 -12.37
N GLY A 265 -15.08 -25.54 -11.50
CA GLY A 265 -14.64 -26.89 -11.84
C GLY A 265 -15.63 -27.70 -12.68
N GLU A 266 -15.37 -29.00 -12.79
CA GLU A 266 -16.07 -29.91 -13.73
C GLU A 266 -17.52 -30.23 -13.31
N ARG A 267 -18.32 -30.72 -14.27
CA ARG A 267 -19.71 -31.16 -14.04
C ARG A 267 -19.73 -32.30 -13.00
N GLY A 268 -20.12 -31.99 -11.77
CA GLY A 268 -20.14 -32.92 -10.63
C GLY A 268 -19.79 -32.25 -9.29
N ALA A 269 -18.97 -31.20 -9.34
CA ALA A 269 -18.63 -30.36 -8.19
C ALA A 269 -19.80 -29.51 -7.67
N GLY A 270 -20.89 -29.38 -8.44
CA GLY A 270 -22.04 -28.53 -8.11
C GLY A 270 -22.68 -28.81 -6.75
N ARG A 271 -22.60 -30.04 -6.24
CA ARG A 271 -23.13 -30.39 -4.90
C ARG A 271 -22.35 -29.73 -3.75
N TRP A 272 -21.06 -29.47 -3.96
CA TRP A 272 -20.15 -28.91 -2.95
C TRP A 272 -19.92 -27.40 -3.12
N GLN A 273 -20.29 -26.84 -4.27
CA GLN A 273 -20.17 -25.40 -4.55
C GLN A 273 -20.89 -24.51 -3.52
N PRO A 274 -22.14 -24.81 -3.09
CA PRO A 274 -22.80 -24.01 -2.05
C PRO A 274 -22.05 -24.02 -0.73
N TRP A 275 -21.53 -25.19 -0.31
CA TRP A 275 -20.74 -25.31 0.92
C TRP A 275 -19.40 -24.58 0.83
N GLY A 276 -18.75 -24.60 -0.33
CA GLY A 276 -17.56 -23.80 -0.60
C GLY A 276 -17.83 -22.29 -0.49
N LEU A 277 -18.98 -21.82 -1.01
CA LEU A 277 -19.41 -20.42 -0.86
C LEU A 277 -19.68 -20.07 0.60
N VAL A 278 -20.42 -20.93 1.33
CA VAL A 278 -20.68 -20.71 2.76
C VAL A 278 -19.37 -20.65 3.55
N GLY A 279 -18.42 -21.55 3.27
CA GLY A 279 -17.09 -21.53 3.86
C GLY A 279 -16.32 -20.24 3.56
N LEU A 280 -16.35 -19.78 2.29
CA LEU A 280 -15.72 -18.53 1.88
C LEU A 280 -16.32 -17.31 2.59
N LEU A 281 -17.64 -17.22 2.62
CA LEU A 281 -18.36 -16.14 3.28
C LEU A 281 -18.12 -16.14 4.78
N LEU A 282 -18.13 -17.31 5.42
CA LEU A 282 -17.82 -17.45 6.83
C LEU A 282 -16.40 -16.98 7.12
N LEU A 283 -15.43 -17.37 6.30
CA LEU A 283 -14.03 -16.99 6.44
C LEU A 283 -13.84 -15.47 6.31
N VAL A 284 -14.49 -14.85 5.31
CA VAL A 284 -14.50 -13.38 5.14
C VAL A 284 -15.18 -12.70 6.33
N ALA A 285 -16.32 -13.22 6.79
CA ALA A 285 -17.06 -12.65 7.92
C ALA A 285 -16.23 -12.72 9.22
N VAL A 286 -15.57 -13.85 9.48
CA VAL A 286 -14.66 -14.01 10.62
C VAL A 286 -13.50 -13.03 10.50
N ARG A 287 -12.89 -12.88 9.32
CA ARG A 287 -11.81 -11.90 9.11
C ARG A 287 -12.27 -10.48 9.41
N VAL A 288 -13.41 -10.07 8.87
CA VAL A 288 -13.98 -8.72 9.09
C VAL A 288 -14.27 -8.50 10.58
N LEU A 289 -14.81 -9.50 11.26
CA LEU A 289 -15.11 -9.43 12.69
C LEU A 289 -13.82 -9.29 13.53
N LEU A 290 -12.78 -10.07 13.24
CA LEU A 290 -11.50 -9.98 13.93
C LEU A 290 -10.84 -8.61 13.71
N VAL A 291 -10.79 -8.14 12.46
CA VAL A 291 -10.27 -6.81 12.14
C VAL A 291 -11.08 -5.74 12.88
N ARG A 292 -12.41 -5.83 12.88
CA ARG A 292 -13.28 -4.91 13.64
C ARG A 292 -12.97 -4.95 15.13
N GLN A 293 -12.79 -6.14 15.70
CA GLN A 293 -12.49 -6.31 17.13
C GLN A 293 -11.15 -5.65 17.49
N ASP A 294 -10.12 -5.83 16.67
CA ASP A 294 -8.83 -5.16 16.85
C ASP A 294 -9.01 -3.63 16.80
N TRP A 295 -9.70 -3.10 15.79
CA TRP A 295 -9.96 -1.66 15.65
C TRP A 295 -10.80 -1.07 16.79
N LEU A 296 -11.84 -1.77 17.26
CA LEU A 296 -12.61 -1.35 18.44
C LEU A 296 -11.72 -1.32 19.70
N GLY A 297 -10.74 -2.22 19.78
CA GLY A 297 -9.74 -2.20 20.84
C GLY A 297 -8.83 -0.97 20.81
N TYR A 298 -8.58 -0.40 19.61
CA TYR A 298 -7.75 0.79 19.43
C TYR A 298 -8.53 2.11 19.47
N GLU A 299 -9.85 2.08 19.35
CA GLU A 299 -10.70 3.27 19.32
C GLU A 299 -10.52 4.20 20.54
N PRO A 300 -10.40 3.70 21.79
CA PRO A 300 -10.14 4.57 22.94
C PRO A 300 -8.82 5.34 22.82
N ILE A 301 -7.74 4.66 22.39
CA ILE A 301 -6.40 5.25 22.19
C ILE A 301 -6.47 6.34 21.13
N HIS A 302 -7.14 6.05 20.02
CA HIS A 302 -7.34 7.02 18.95
C HIS A 302 -8.08 8.27 19.46
N LYS A 303 -9.19 8.10 20.20
CA LYS A 303 -9.96 9.21 20.78
C LYS A 303 -9.13 10.05 21.75
N GLU A 304 -8.30 9.40 22.56
CA GLU A 304 -7.43 10.07 23.53
C GLU A 304 -6.35 10.90 22.83
N LEU A 305 -5.64 10.31 21.88
CA LEU A 305 -4.66 11.02 21.05
C LEU A 305 -5.31 12.18 20.25
N MET A 306 -6.54 12.00 19.77
CA MET A 306 -7.30 13.09 19.14
C MET A 306 -7.59 14.23 20.09
N ARG A 307 -7.96 13.94 21.34
CA ARG A 307 -8.13 14.96 22.37
C ARG A 307 -6.81 15.69 22.65
N SER A 308 -5.70 14.97 22.77
CA SER A 308 -4.39 15.59 23.00
C SER A 308 -3.92 16.46 21.83
N TYR A 309 -4.16 16.05 20.57
CA TYR A 309 -3.84 16.91 19.42
C TYR A 309 -4.73 18.15 19.37
N GLN A 310 -5.97 18.06 19.89
CA GLN A 310 -6.81 19.25 20.05
C GLN A 310 -6.29 20.21 21.12
N GLU A 311 -5.28 19.89 21.91
CA GLU A 311 -4.68 20.86 22.84
C GLU A 311 -3.48 21.58 22.22
N LEU A 312 -2.94 21.07 21.11
CA LEU A 312 -1.80 21.68 20.44
C LEU A 312 -2.11 23.08 19.90
N PRO A 313 -1.18 24.04 20.03
CA PRO A 313 -1.26 25.32 19.35
C PRO A 313 -1.38 25.12 17.84
N ARG A 314 -2.24 25.92 17.20
CA ARG A 314 -2.35 25.91 15.74
C ARG A 314 -1.02 26.29 15.10
N GLN A 315 -0.71 25.70 13.93
CA GLN A 315 0.51 25.99 13.15
C GLN A 315 1.83 25.71 13.90
N SER A 316 1.81 24.90 14.96
CA SER A 316 3.02 24.46 15.64
C SER A 316 3.78 23.38 14.86
N SER A 317 5.07 23.20 15.17
CA SER A 317 5.91 22.12 14.60
C SER A 317 5.95 20.93 15.55
N VAL A 318 5.58 19.75 15.04
CA VAL A 318 5.48 18.51 15.82
C VAL A 318 6.34 17.41 15.20
N VAL A 319 7.10 16.71 16.04
CA VAL A 319 7.75 15.43 15.68
C VAL A 319 7.08 14.29 16.42
N ALA A 320 6.84 13.20 15.71
CA ALA A 320 6.32 11.96 16.27
C ALA A 320 7.36 10.85 16.15
N VAL A 321 7.62 10.19 17.26
CA VAL A 321 8.60 9.12 17.39
C VAL A 321 7.90 7.88 17.90
N VAL A 322 8.02 6.78 17.18
CA VAL A 322 7.26 5.55 17.46
C VAL A 322 8.23 4.39 17.66
N GLY A 323 8.47 4.03 18.92
CA GLY A 323 9.26 2.86 19.29
C GLY A 323 8.42 1.59 19.19
N THR A 324 8.77 0.71 18.26
CA THR A 324 8.09 -0.59 18.05
C THR A 324 8.99 -1.74 18.50
N SER A 325 8.42 -2.70 19.22
CA SER A 325 9.17 -3.89 19.69
C SER A 325 9.19 -5.03 18.65
N SER A 326 8.39 -4.92 17.59
CA SER A 326 8.20 -5.98 16.59
C SER A 326 9.22 -5.89 15.44
N PRO A 327 10.16 -6.84 15.31
CA PRO A 327 11.13 -6.87 14.20
C PRO A 327 10.51 -7.28 12.85
N LEU A 328 9.25 -7.73 12.83
CA LEU A 328 8.59 -8.34 11.65
C LEU A 328 7.55 -7.45 10.94
N GLY A 329 7.42 -6.19 11.35
CA GLY A 329 6.73 -5.16 10.55
C GLY A 329 5.23 -5.01 10.84
N LEU A 330 4.97 -4.18 11.85
CA LEU A 330 3.85 -3.26 12.11
C LEU A 330 3.78 -3.15 13.64
N PRO A 331 3.80 -1.93 14.21
CA PRO A 331 3.37 -1.81 15.58
C PRO A 331 1.95 -2.36 15.69
N ARG A 332 1.68 -3.05 16.81
CA ARG A 332 0.37 -3.67 17.06
C ARG A 332 -0.76 -2.63 17.02
N ILE A 333 -0.41 -1.36 17.22
CA ILE A 333 -1.30 -0.20 17.08
C ILE A 333 -0.75 0.64 15.91
N PRO A 334 -1.57 1.12 14.96
CA PRO A 334 -1.12 1.91 13.82
C PRO A 334 -0.73 3.34 14.23
N LEU A 335 0.34 3.47 15.01
CA LEU A 335 0.80 4.72 15.62
C LEU A 335 1.76 5.50 14.71
N THR A 336 2.42 4.83 13.77
CA THR A 336 3.45 5.38 12.88
C THR A 336 3.00 6.67 12.19
N GLU A 337 1.77 6.67 11.66
CA GLU A 337 1.21 7.79 10.89
C GLU A 337 0.20 8.62 11.69
N HIS A 338 0.01 8.31 12.98
CA HIS A 338 -1.09 8.86 13.75
C HIS A 338 -0.97 10.38 13.94
N ALA A 339 0.25 10.92 13.98
CA ALA A 339 0.49 12.36 14.05
C ALA A 339 -0.05 13.13 12.84
N GLY A 340 -0.33 12.47 11.71
CA GLY A 340 -0.98 13.09 10.55
C GLY A 340 -2.36 13.69 10.88
N TYR A 341 -3.06 13.18 11.89
CA TYR A 341 -4.31 13.77 12.35
C TYR A 341 -4.12 15.15 13.03
N ALA A 342 -2.96 15.43 13.62
CA ALA A 342 -2.66 16.75 14.17
C ALA A 342 -2.58 17.80 13.04
N VAL A 343 -2.11 17.40 11.85
CA VAL A 343 -2.06 18.27 10.66
C VAL A 343 -3.48 18.67 10.26
N ILE A 344 -4.38 17.70 10.18
CA ILE A 344 -5.79 17.93 9.80
C ILE A 344 -6.52 18.78 10.83
N SER A 345 -6.32 18.50 12.13
CA SER A 345 -7.08 19.14 13.20
C SER A 345 -6.56 20.52 13.61
N ARG A 346 -5.24 20.75 13.54
CA ARG A 346 -4.59 21.98 14.05
C ARG A 346 -3.66 22.66 13.05
N GLY A 347 -3.50 22.12 11.84
CA GLY A 347 -2.61 22.68 10.82
C GLY A 347 -1.15 22.64 11.26
N VAL A 348 -0.75 21.66 12.07
CA VAL A 348 0.64 21.54 12.53
C VAL A 348 1.55 21.14 11.38
N PHE A 349 2.80 21.61 11.41
CA PHE A 349 3.84 21.10 10.57
C PHE A 349 4.35 19.76 11.13
N TRP A 350 4.22 18.70 10.35
CA TRP A 350 4.73 17.37 10.68
C TRP A 350 5.63 16.88 9.54
N PRO A 351 6.95 16.69 9.79
CA PRO A 351 7.92 16.31 8.76
C PRO A 351 7.57 15.02 8.01
N GLY A 352 6.89 14.08 8.66
CA GLY A 352 6.46 12.81 8.08
C GLY A 352 5.54 12.95 6.86
N LEU A 353 4.96 14.14 6.63
CA LEU A 353 4.19 14.44 5.41
C LEU A 353 5.04 14.45 4.13
N PHE A 354 6.32 14.80 4.23
CA PHE A 354 7.11 15.21 3.05
C PHE A 354 8.32 14.31 2.76
N ALA A 355 8.84 13.60 3.75
CA ALA A 355 10.10 12.88 3.60
C ALA A 355 10.10 11.49 4.24
N TYR A 356 10.78 10.55 3.56
CA TYR A 356 11.13 9.25 4.09
C TYR A 356 12.65 9.20 4.37
N PRO A 357 13.12 8.60 5.48
CA PRO A 357 12.34 7.89 6.51
C PRO A 357 11.41 8.80 7.31
N ILE A 358 10.18 8.31 7.59
CA ILE A 358 9.10 9.05 8.28
C ILE A 358 9.54 9.57 9.66
N HIS A 359 10.42 8.83 10.32
CA HIS A 359 11.01 9.16 11.63
C HIS A 359 12.30 9.98 11.52
N GLY A 360 12.79 10.17 10.29
CA GLY A 360 14.01 10.91 9.97
C GLY A 360 13.91 12.40 10.22
N ALA A 361 12.74 12.95 10.56
CA ALA A 361 12.42 14.37 10.79
C ALA A 361 13.20 15.38 9.91
N GLN A 362 13.58 14.97 8.70
CA GLN A 362 14.38 15.71 7.76
C GLN A 362 13.50 15.96 6.54
N THR A 363 12.97 17.17 6.42
CA THR A 363 12.35 17.65 5.18
C THR A 363 13.38 17.93 4.08
N ILE A 364 14.67 17.87 4.40
CA ILE A 364 15.79 18.11 3.49
C ILE A 364 16.79 16.96 3.68
N ALA A 365 17.08 16.22 2.60
CA ALA A 365 18.14 15.22 2.55
C ALA A 365 19.30 15.76 1.71
N PHE A 366 20.52 15.73 2.24
CA PHE A 366 21.71 16.12 1.49
C PHE A 366 21.99 15.08 0.39
N GLN A 367 22.19 15.54 -0.85
CA GLN A 367 22.55 14.68 -1.99
C GLN A 367 23.86 13.93 -1.74
N ASP A 368 24.82 14.58 -1.08
CA ASP A 368 26.06 13.98 -0.62
C ASP A 368 26.25 14.25 0.88
N ARG A 369 26.21 13.18 1.68
CA ARG A 369 26.39 13.26 3.13
C ARG A 369 27.81 13.69 3.52
N SER A 370 28.79 13.51 2.64
CA SER A 370 30.17 13.93 2.89
C SER A 370 30.37 15.44 2.79
N LEU A 371 29.45 16.15 2.13
CA LEU A 371 29.41 17.61 2.05
C LEU A 371 28.71 18.25 3.25
N VAL A 372 28.09 17.45 4.12
CA VAL A 372 27.55 17.95 5.40
C VAL A 372 28.73 18.29 6.27
N SER A 373 28.92 19.59 6.52
CA SER A 373 29.94 20.05 7.47
C SER A 373 29.83 19.27 8.78
N PRO A 374 30.95 18.80 9.36
CA PRO A 374 30.96 18.14 10.67
C PRO A 374 30.22 18.95 11.74
N SER A 375 30.22 20.29 11.66
CA SER A 375 29.47 21.16 12.56
C SER A 375 27.94 21.01 12.42
N ILE A 376 27.42 20.79 11.22
CA ILE A 376 25.99 20.55 10.95
C ILE A 376 25.61 19.12 11.33
N ALA A 377 26.47 18.15 11.03
CA ALA A 377 26.29 16.76 11.46
C ALA A 377 26.27 16.64 13.01
N GLN A 378 27.03 17.49 13.71
CA GLN A 378 27.08 17.56 15.18
C GLN A 378 25.88 18.29 15.81
N LEU A 379 25.16 19.15 15.08
CA LEU A 379 23.91 19.77 15.55
C LEU A 379 22.80 18.72 15.76
N GLN A 380 22.80 17.65 14.96
CA GLN A 380 22.01 16.45 15.21
C GLN A 380 22.81 15.48 16.10
N LYS A 381 22.64 15.62 17.43
CA LYS A 381 23.30 14.75 18.41
C LYS A 381 22.89 13.27 18.31
N ILE A 382 21.75 12.99 17.66
CA ILE A 382 21.29 11.63 17.35
C ILE A 382 20.95 11.59 15.85
N PRO A 383 21.54 10.65 15.08
CA PRO A 383 21.06 10.38 13.73
C PRO A 383 19.58 10.02 13.82
N LEU A 384 18.69 10.77 13.16
CA LEU A 384 17.24 10.54 13.26
C LEU A 384 16.84 9.13 12.76
N ALA A 385 17.71 8.47 11.98
CA ALA A 385 17.57 7.06 11.60
C ALA A 385 17.74 6.07 12.77
N ASP A 386 18.43 6.46 13.84
CA ASP A 386 18.64 5.64 15.04
C ASP A 386 17.60 5.93 16.13
N LEU A 387 16.79 6.99 15.97
CA LEU A 387 15.83 7.44 16.96
C LEU A 387 14.77 6.37 17.29
N ASP A 388 14.33 5.61 16.29
CA ASP A 388 13.38 4.52 16.50
C ASP A 388 14.01 3.36 17.27
N ASP A 389 15.28 3.04 17.02
CA ASP A 389 15.99 1.97 17.72
C ASP A 389 16.30 2.34 19.16
N VAL A 390 16.58 3.61 19.42
CA VAL A 390 16.78 4.15 20.77
C VAL A 390 15.44 4.20 21.53
N VAL A 391 14.38 4.73 20.92
CA VAL A 391 13.05 4.79 21.56
C VAL A 391 12.42 3.40 21.72
N ALA A 392 12.70 2.45 20.83
CA ALA A 392 12.30 1.05 20.97
C ALA A 392 13.15 0.26 21.98
N GLY A 393 14.23 0.84 22.52
CA GLY A 393 15.15 0.15 23.43
C GLY A 393 15.95 -0.97 22.77
N ARG A 394 16.11 -0.95 21.44
CA ARG A 394 16.93 -1.89 20.66
C ARG A 394 18.40 -1.50 20.59
N ARG A 395 18.71 -0.22 20.84
CA ARG A 395 20.05 0.27 21.15
C ARG A 395 20.03 0.95 22.51
N ASP A 396 20.95 0.55 23.37
CA ASP A 396 21.28 1.33 24.56
C ASP A 396 21.99 2.60 24.12
N TYR A 397 21.28 3.72 24.23
CA TYR A 397 21.88 5.06 24.28
C TYR A 397 21.83 5.49 25.75
N PRO A 398 22.89 5.24 26.54
CA PRO A 398 22.89 5.54 27.97
C PRO A 398 22.64 7.03 28.29
N ASP A 399 22.89 7.93 27.33
CA ASP A 399 22.69 9.37 27.44
C ASP A 399 21.55 9.91 26.54
N PHE A 400 20.55 9.08 26.19
CA PHE A 400 19.42 9.54 25.39
C PHE A 400 18.57 10.58 26.14
N ASP A 401 18.61 11.83 25.67
CA ASP A 401 17.83 12.94 26.19
C ASP A 401 17.05 13.60 25.04
N LEU A 402 15.77 13.91 25.25
CA LEU A 402 14.93 14.56 24.24
C LEU A 402 15.46 15.96 23.84
N ARG A 403 16.29 16.60 24.68
CA ARG A 403 17.03 17.83 24.35
C ARG A 403 17.97 17.68 23.15
N HIS A 404 18.34 16.45 22.79
CA HIS A 404 19.19 16.13 21.64
C HIS A 404 18.44 16.12 20.29
N ILE A 405 17.11 16.17 20.28
CA ILE A 405 16.30 16.43 19.09
C ILE A 405 16.39 17.92 18.75
N SER A 406 16.29 18.30 17.46
CA SER A 406 16.40 19.70 17.02
C SER A 406 15.51 20.66 17.83
N PRO A 407 15.99 21.86 18.22
CA PRO A 407 15.20 22.85 18.95
C PRO A 407 13.99 23.36 18.14
N CYS A 408 13.96 23.12 16.83
CA CYS A 408 12.86 23.55 15.97
C CYS A 408 11.57 22.75 16.08
N TYR A 409 11.59 21.66 16.84
CA TYR A 409 10.37 20.95 17.21
C TYR A 409 9.92 21.40 18.59
N ARG A 410 8.83 22.17 18.63
CA ARG A 410 8.23 22.65 19.87
C ARG A 410 7.63 21.51 20.69
N PHE A 411 7.05 20.53 20.00
CA PHE A 411 6.44 19.36 20.63
C PHE A 411 7.05 18.07 20.09
N ILE A 412 7.38 17.16 21.01
CA ILE A 412 7.84 15.81 20.69
C ILE A 412 6.81 14.83 21.25
N VAL A 413 6.19 14.06 20.35
CA VAL A 413 5.25 12.99 20.71
C VAL A 413 6.01 11.67 20.68
N VAL A 414 6.19 11.06 21.84
CA VAL A 414 6.83 9.75 21.96
C VAL A 414 5.77 8.70 22.20
N MET A 415 5.79 7.63 21.41
CA MET A 415 4.90 6.48 21.57
C MET A 415 5.74 5.21 21.71
N ARG A 416 5.50 4.42 22.78
CA ARG A 416 6.20 3.16 23.03
C ARG A 416 5.25 2.02 23.35
N GLU A 417 5.45 0.88 22.68
CA GLU A 417 4.69 -0.35 22.92
C GLU A 417 5.00 -1.02 24.27
N ASP A 418 6.23 -0.83 24.78
CA ASP A 418 6.70 -1.42 26.05
C ASP A 418 6.32 -0.60 27.30
N GLY A 419 5.66 0.53 27.07
CA GLY A 419 5.13 1.38 28.09
C GLY A 419 6.12 2.23 28.88
N ARG A 420 7.32 2.43 28.35
CA ARG A 420 8.35 3.27 29.00
C ARG A 420 8.45 4.67 28.38
N ALA A 421 7.40 5.15 27.70
CA ALA A 421 7.41 6.47 27.06
C ALA A 421 7.64 7.60 28.08
N GLY A 422 6.99 7.56 29.24
CA GLY A 422 7.16 8.55 30.31
C GLY A 422 8.47 8.47 31.10
N ASN A 423 9.29 7.44 30.88
CA ASN A 423 10.56 7.23 31.59
C ASN A 423 11.76 7.85 30.86
N LEU A 424 11.53 8.59 29.77
CA LEU A 424 12.59 9.34 29.10
C LEU A 424 13.01 10.53 29.97
N PRO A 425 14.32 10.81 30.09
CA PRO A 425 14.82 11.84 31.00
C PRO A 425 14.48 13.24 30.48
N THR A 426 13.38 13.83 30.95
CA THR A 426 13.10 15.28 30.91
C THR A 426 12.13 15.70 32.02
N HIS A 427 12.22 16.97 32.44
CA HIS A 427 11.38 17.59 33.47
C HIS A 427 10.08 18.25 32.96
N SER A 428 9.70 18.09 31.68
CA SER A 428 8.50 18.72 31.09
C SER A 428 7.67 17.76 30.24
N VAL A 429 7.04 16.79 30.92
CA VAL A 429 5.93 16.02 30.34
C VAL A 429 4.69 16.90 30.41
N LEU A 430 4.10 17.27 29.26
CA LEU A 430 2.80 17.96 29.23
C LEU A 430 1.66 17.02 29.62
N GLY A 431 1.82 15.72 29.36
CA GLY A 431 0.89 14.67 29.77
C GLY A 431 1.39 13.27 29.41
N ASP A 432 1.05 12.29 30.24
CA ASP A 432 1.22 10.86 29.97
C ASP A 432 -0.13 10.19 29.68
N LEU A 433 -0.17 9.39 28.62
CA LEU A 433 -1.34 8.61 28.22
C LEU A 433 -1.03 7.13 28.48
N ARG A 434 -1.87 6.47 29.29
CA ARG A 434 -1.69 5.06 29.67
C ARG A 434 -2.86 4.22 29.20
N PHE A 435 -2.61 3.28 28.27
CA PHE A 435 -3.66 2.33 27.87
C PHE A 435 -3.10 0.94 27.57
N ARG A 436 -3.53 -0.07 28.34
CA ARG A 436 -3.23 -1.50 28.15
C ARG A 436 -1.74 -1.84 27.86
N GLY A 437 -0.82 -1.17 28.54
CA GLY A 437 0.62 -1.41 28.41
C GLY A 437 1.32 -0.57 27.34
N VAL A 438 0.59 0.20 26.54
CA VAL A 438 1.16 1.18 25.60
C VAL A 438 1.10 2.57 26.23
N TYR A 439 2.22 3.27 26.17
CA TYR A 439 2.37 4.60 26.77
C TYR A 439 2.72 5.58 25.67
N SER A 440 2.03 6.71 25.63
CA SER A 440 2.44 7.86 24.82
C SER A 440 2.60 9.09 25.71
N ALA A 441 3.67 9.84 25.49
CA ALA A 441 3.98 11.05 26.22
C ALA A 441 4.19 12.19 25.23
N ILE A 442 3.61 13.36 25.55
CA ILE A 442 3.83 14.59 24.80
C ILE A 442 4.76 15.46 25.64
N TYR A 443 5.85 15.88 25.02
CA TYR A 443 6.84 16.75 25.62
C TYR A 443 6.74 18.13 24.98
N GLU A 444 6.61 19.18 25.79
CA GLU A 444 6.82 20.56 25.34
C GLU A 444 8.22 20.99 25.72
N ARG A 445 8.89 21.61 24.74
CA ARG A 445 10.19 22.24 24.94
C ARG A 445 9.99 23.69 25.38
N SER A 446 10.87 24.16 26.27
CA SER A 446 10.87 25.53 26.78
C SER A 446 10.87 26.58 25.65
N THR A 447 10.09 27.64 25.80
CA THR A 447 9.87 28.72 24.84
C THR A 447 11.09 29.61 24.57
N HIS A 448 12.24 29.35 25.20
CA HIS A 448 13.40 30.24 25.22
C HIS A 448 14.59 29.80 24.36
N GLU A 449 14.53 28.67 23.66
CA GLU A 449 15.60 28.26 22.74
C GLU A 449 15.28 28.72 21.31
N PRO A 450 16.06 29.63 20.70
CA PRO A 450 15.86 30.04 19.32
C PRO A 450 16.12 28.87 18.34
N CYS A 451 15.32 28.80 17.28
CA CYS A 451 15.67 28.08 16.06
C CYS A 451 16.73 28.89 15.32
N ASP A 452 17.98 28.45 15.33
CA ASP A 452 18.98 28.90 14.37
C ASP A 452 18.99 28.00 13.13
#